data_AF-A0A699U4W8-F1
#
_entry.id   AF-A0A699U4W8-F1
#
_cell.length_a   1.000
_cell.length_b   1.000
_cell.length_c   1.000
_cell.angle_alpha   90.00
_cell.angle_beta   90.00
_cell.angle_gamma   90.00
#
_symmetry.space_group_name_H-M   'P 1'
#
loop_
_entity.id
_entity.type
_entity.pdbx_description
1 polymer ?
#
loop_
_entity_poly.entity_id
_entity_poly.type
_entity_poly.pdbx_seq_one_letter_code
_entity_poly.pdbx_strand_id
1 'polypeptide(L)'
;VLLRVFSFTLTGTAKRWVDRLTPGAVNTWDLLKKAFIQMYYPPSKTAERLKDIHKFKQESNESLYQAWERYNDLLYKSLSSSSNTDGLAAIVSKLDNLGCDMKKLKENVYAIQVGCQICEGPHLDKECPLNEEVELAEEA
;
A
#
# COMPACT_ATOMS: atom_id res chain seq x y z
N VAL A 1 -2.55 -14.72 -9.06
CA VAL A 1 -1.25 -14.95 -8.38
C VAL A 1 -1.03 -13.94 -7.26
N LEU A 2 -1.10 -12.62 -7.54
CA LEU A 2 -0.82 -11.58 -6.54
C LEU A 2 -1.60 -11.72 -5.22
N LEU A 3 -2.93 -11.83 -5.27
CA LEU A 3 -3.75 -11.93 -4.07
C LEU A 3 -3.42 -13.14 -3.18
N ARG A 4 -2.96 -14.25 -3.78
CA ARG A 4 -2.58 -15.46 -3.03
C ARG A 4 -1.24 -15.29 -2.33
N VAL A 5 -0.27 -14.61 -2.94
CA VAL A 5 1.06 -14.40 -2.35
C VAL A 5 0.98 -13.43 -1.16
N PHE A 6 0.10 -12.43 -1.23
CA PHE A 6 -0.11 -11.49 -0.13
C PHE A 6 -0.53 -12.17 1.19
N SER A 7 -1.34 -13.23 1.15
CA SER A 7 -1.73 -13.92 2.39
C SER A 7 -0.56 -14.61 3.10
N PHE A 8 0.54 -14.89 2.39
CA PHE A 8 1.77 -15.44 2.97
C PHE A 8 2.64 -14.37 3.63
N THR A 9 2.50 -13.10 3.27
CA THR A 9 3.24 -12.00 3.93
C THR A 9 2.59 -11.54 5.23
N LEU A 10 1.38 -12.02 5.54
CA LEU A 10 0.61 -11.64 6.71
C LEU A 10 0.67 -12.70 7.81
N THR A 11 0.60 -12.25 9.06
CA THR A 11 0.51 -13.11 10.24
C THR A 11 -0.70 -12.73 11.11
N GLY A 12 -1.07 -13.63 12.02
CA GLY A 12 -2.09 -13.38 13.04
C GLY A 12 -3.44 -12.90 12.49
N THR A 13 -3.91 -11.78 13.03
CA THR A 13 -5.24 -11.21 12.73
C THR A 13 -5.37 -10.72 11.28
N ALA A 14 -4.28 -10.23 10.69
CA ALA A 14 -4.26 -9.77 9.30
C ALA A 14 -4.41 -10.91 8.30
N LYS A 15 -3.75 -12.04 8.56
CA LYS A 15 -3.93 -13.26 7.76
C LYS A 15 -5.37 -13.76 7.84
N ARG A 16 -5.94 -13.89 9.04
CA ARG A 16 -7.34 -14.31 9.21
C ARG A 16 -8.34 -13.39 8.51
N TRP A 17 -8.06 -12.08 8.46
CA TRP A 17 -8.90 -11.13 7.73
C TRP A 17 -8.87 -11.42 6.22
N VAL A 18 -7.68 -11.60 5.63
CA VAL A 18 -7.57 -11.83 4.19
C VAL A 18 -8.19 -13.17 3.78
N ASP A 19 -8.05 -14.20 4.62
CA ASP A 19 -8.61 -15.54 4.37
C ASP A 19 -10.16 -15.56 4.44
N ARG A 20 -10.78 -14.55 5.07
CA ARG A 20 -12.24 -14.40 5.20
C ARG A 20 -12.85 -13.54 4.09
N LEU A 21 -12.05 -12.92 3.22
CA LEU A 21 -12.58 -12.12 2.13
C LEU A 21 -13.37 -13.00 1.16
N THR A 22 -14.56 -12.56 0.78
CA THR A 22 -15.40 -13.28 -0.18
C THR A 22 -14.66 -13.44 -1.51
N PRO A 23 -14.58 -14.66 -2.07
CA PRO A 23 -14.00 -14.88 -3.39
C PRO A 23 -14.64 -13.96 -4.43
N GLY A 24 -13.83 -13.21 -5.18
CA GLY A 24 -14.30 -12.28 -6.22
C GLY A 24 -14.63 -10.86 -5.74
N ALA A 25 -14.81 -10.62 -4.44
CA ALA A 25 -15.06 -9.26 -3.92
C ALA A 25 -13.83 -8.35 -3.99
N VAL A 26 -12.64 -8.93 -3.83
CA VAL A 26 -11.35 -8.25 -4.00
C VAL A 26 -10.57 -9.02 -5.04
N ASN A 27 -10.57 -8.52 -6.28
CA ASN A 27 -9.98 -9.20 -7.43
C ASN A 27 -8.76 -8.47 -8.05
N THR A 28 -8.48 -7.24 -7.63
CA THR A 28 -7.29 -6.48 -8.01
C THR A 28 -6.41 -6.15 -6.80
N TRP A 29 -5.12 -5.90 -7.07
CA TRP A 29 -4.16 -5.45 -6.05
C TRP A 29 -4.58 -4.13 -5.39
N ASP A 30 -5.08 -3.18 -6.18
CA ASP A 30 -5.50 -1.87 -5.66
C ASP A 30 -6.72 -1.96 -4.74
N LEU A 31 -7.69 -2.81 -5.09
CA LEU A 31 -8.83 -3.07 -4.22
C LEU A 31 -8.39 -3.73 -2.90
N LEU A 32 -7.43 -4.64 -2.95
CA LEU A 32 -6.86 -5.29 -1.76
C LEU A 32 -6.13 -4.28 -0.87
N LYS A 33 -5.24 -3.46 -1.44
CA LYS A 33 -4.54 -2.38 -0.73
C LYS A 33 -5.54 -1.45 -0.04
N LYS A 34 -6.56 -0.99 -0.78
CA LYS A 34 -7.60 -0.09 -0.26
C LYS A 34 -8.38 -0.73 0.89
N ALA A 35 -8.82 -1.98 0.73
CA ALA A 35 -9.56 -2.69 1.76
C ALA A 35 -8.72 -2.91 3.03
N PHE A 36 -7.43 -3.23 2.87
CA PHE A 36 -6.50 -3.41 3.99
C PHE A 36 -6.33 -2.11 4.78
N ILE A 37 -6.09 -0.99 4.09
CA ILE A 37 -5.96 0.33 4.73
C ILE A 37 -7.26 0.71 5.44
N GLN A 38 -8.42 0.51 4.81
CA GLN A 38 -9.70 0.86 5.44
C GLN A 38 -10.02 0.01 6.69
N MET A 39 -9.62 -1.26 6.70
CA MET A 39 -9.81 -2.15 7.85
C MET A 39 -8.99 -1.71 9.07
N TYR A 40 -7.71 -1.39 8.85
CA TYR A 40 -6.77 -1.08 9.93
C TYR A 40 -6.72 0.41 10.28
N TYR A 41 -7.03 1.27 9.32
CA TYR A 41 -7.03 2.73 9.42
C TYR A 41 -8.29 3.34 8.79
N PRO A 42 -9.48 3.08 9.37
CA PRO A 42 -10.73 3.56 8.83
C PRO A 42 -10.79 5.10 8.85
N PRO A 43 -11.16 5.76 7.73
CA PRO A 43 -11.32 7.21 7.67
C PRO A 43 -12.30 7.77 8.71
N SER A 44 -13.32 7.00 9.09
CA SER A 44 -14.30 7.39 10.12
C SER A 44 -13.66 7.64 11.48
N LYS A 45 -12.74 6.76 11.92
CA LYS A 45 -12.02 6.96 13.20
C LYS A 45 -11.11 8.19 13.15
N THR A 46 -10.52 8.46 12.00
CA THR A 46 -9.72 9.68 11.81
C THR A 46 -10.61 10.93 11.83
N ALA A 47 -11.74 10.90 11.15
CA ALA A 47 -12.71 12.00 11.15
C ALA A 47 -13.32 12.25 12.54
N GLU A 48 -13.63 11.20 13.30
CA GLU A 48 -14.09 11.31 14.69
C GLU A 48 -13.06 12.00 15.58
N ARG A 49 -11.79 11.62 15.49
CA ARG A 49 -10.70 12.28 16.26
C ARG A 49 -10.52 13.76 15.90
N LEU A 50 -10.78 14.14 14.64
CA LEU A 50 -10.65 15.53 14.18
C LEU A 50 -11.89 16.38 14.49
N LYS A 51 -13.02 15.76 14.83
CA LYS A 51 -14.29 16.45 15.06
C LYS A 51 -14.22 17.41 16.25
N ASP A 52 -13.54 17.00 17.32
CA ASP A 52 -13.44 17.81 18.54
C ASP A 52 -12.49 19.01 18.35
N ILE A 53 -11.46 18.85 17.51
CA ILE A 53 -10.59 19.95 17.07
C ILE A 53 -11.38 20.95 16.22
N HIS A 54 -12.16 20.46 15.26
CA HIS A 54 -12.96 21.31 14.37
C HIS A 54 -14.04 22.10 15.11
N LYS A 55 -14.57 21.54 16.19
CA LYS A 55 -15.58 22.17 17.04
C LYS A 55 -14.99 23.02 18.16
N PHE A 56 -13.67 23.07 18.27
CA PHE A 56 -13.01 23.79 19.34
C PHE A 56 -13.36 25.27 19.28
N LYS A 57 -13.74 25.82 20.44
CA LYS A 57 -14.00 27.23 20.62
C LYS A 57 -13.50 27.63 22.01
N GLN A 58 -12.96 28.84 22.11
CA GLN A 58 -12.66 29.44 23.40
C GLN A 58 -13.98 29.70 24.15
N GLU A 59 -14.04 29.28 25.41
CA GLU A 59 -15.16 29.51 26.32
C GLU A 59 -15.09 30.94 26.91
N SER A 60 -16.23 31.50 27.31
CA SER A 60 -16.30 32.88 27.82
C SER A 60 -15.65 33.08 29.19
N ASN A 61 -15.42 31.99 29.93
CA ASN A 61 -14.93 31.95 31.31
C ASN A 61 -13.46 31.50 31.42
N GLU A 62 -12.75 31.33 30.30
CA GLU A 62 -11.34 30.93 30.30
C GLU A 62 -10.44 31.99 29.66
N SER A 63 -9.18 32.01 30.09
CA SER A 63 -8.14 32.81 29.44
C SER A 63 -7.70 32.19 28.11
N LEU A 64 -7.10 33.00 27.25
CA LEU A 64 -6.52 32.52 25.98
C LEU A 64 -5.49 31.43 26.20
N TYR A 65 -4.69 31.54 27.28
CA TYR A 65 -3.67 30.54 27.63
C TYR A 65 -4.31 29.19 27.96
N GLN A 66 -5.38 29.17 28.76
CA GLN A 66 -6.11 27.95 29.10
C GLN A 66 -6.79 27.31 27.87
N ALA A 67 -7.37 28.13 27.00
CA ALA A 67 -7.92 27.66 25.73
C ALA A 67 -6.83 27.01 24.87
N TRP A 68 -5.66 27.64 24.78
CA TRP A 68 -4.51 27.14 24.02
C TRP A 68 -3.98 25.81 24.59
N GLU A 69 -3.89 25.65 25.91
CA GLU A 69 -3.51 24.36 26.52
C GLU A 69 -4.51 23.25 26.19
N ARG A 70 -5.82 23.50 26.28
CA ARG A 70 -6.85 22.51 25.90
C ARG A 70 -6.79 22.14 24.42
N TYR A 71 -6.58 23.13 23.56
CA TYR A 71 -6.41 22.90 22.13
C TYR A 71 -5.19 22.01 21.85
N ASN A 72 -4.06 22.27 22.52
CA ASN A 72 -2.88 21.41 22.39
C ASN A 72 -3.14 20.01 22.93
N ASP A 73 -3.84 19.85 24.05
CA ASP A 73 -4.20 18.52 24.56
C ASP A 73 -5.09 17.73 23.57
N LEU A 74 -6.03 18.40 22.89
CA LEU A 74 -6.82 17.80 21.80
C LEU A 74 -5.94 17.42 20.60
N LEU A 75 -5.00 18.29 20.22
CA LEU A 75 -4.01 17.97 19.20
C LEU A 75 -3.19 16.76 19.61
N TYR A 76 -2.58 16.76 20.78
CA TYR A 76 -1.83 15.63 21.31
C TYR A 76 -2.69 14.38 21.46
N LYS A 77 -3.98 14.42 21.76
CA LYS A 77 -4.83 13.20 21.77
C LYS A 77 -5.13 12.68 20.37
N SER A 78 -5.33 13.58 19.40
CA SER A 78 -5.51 13.20 17.99
C SER A 78 -4.21 12.70 17.34
N LEU A 79 -3.07 13.24 17.78
CA LEU A 79 -1.72 13.02 17.27
C LEU A 79 -0.88 12.09 18.13
N SER A 80 -1.25 11.72 19.37
CA SER A 80 -0.46 10.80 20.24
C SER A 80 -0.60 9.34 19.83
N SER A 81 -1.43 9.07 18.83
CA SER A 81 -1.15 7.96 17.91
C SER A 81 -0.13 8.40 16.84
N SER A 82 0.91 9.17 17.18
CA SER A 82 1.82 9.89 16.23
C SER A 82 2.59 8.93 15.33
N SER A 83 2.59 7.66 15.70
CA SER A 83 3.02 6.54 14.90
C SER A 83 2.09 6.22 13.72
N ASN A 84 0.93 6.88 13.58
CA ASN A 84 -0.10 6.49 12.61
C ASN A 84 0.14 7.09 11.23
N THR A 85 0.58 8.35 11.07
CA THR A 85 0.83 8.91 9.72
C THR A 85 2.12 8.34 9.13
N ASP A 86 3.18 8.30 9.94
CA ASP A 86 4.47 7.74 9.53
C ASP A 86 4.40 6.21 9.43
N GLY A 87 3.67 5.56 10.33
CA GLY A 87 3.37 4.13 10.24
C GLY A 87 2.47 3.79 9.05
N LEU A 88 1.47 4.62 8.74
CA LEU A 88 0.67 4.48 7.53
C LEU A 88 1.52 4.63 6.28
N ALA A 89 2.35 5.67 6.20
CA ALA A 89 3.25 5.88 5.09
C ALA A 89 4.22 4.69 4.92
N ALA A 90 4.80 4.19 6.02
CA ALA A 90 5.65 3.01 6.00
C ALA A 90 4.91 1.75 5.55
N ILE A 91 3.66 1.56 5.97
CA ILE A 91 2.81 0.44 5.55
C ILE A 91 2.47 0.56 4.07
N VAL A 92 2.07 1.74 3.59
CA VAL A 92 1.75 1.99 2.18
C VAL A 92 2.99 1.74 1.32
N SER A 93 4.15 2.27 1.69
CA SER A 93 5.41 2.02 0.98
C SER A 93 5.77 0.54 0.96
N LYS A 94 5.58 -0.20 2.06
CA LYS A 94 5.78 -1.67 2.10
C LYS A 94 4.82 -2.40 1.16
N LEU A 95 3.55 -1.97 1.10
CA LEU A 95 2.57 -2.53 0.18
C LEU A 95 2.95 -2.24 -1.28
N ASP A 96 3.40 -1.04 -1.60
CA ASP A 96 3.80 -0.69 -2.97
C ASP A 96 5.05 -1.47 -3.40
N ASN A 97 6.05 -1.59 -2.53
CA ASN A 97 7.23 -2.43 -2.78
C ASN A 97 6.83 -3.89 -3.04
N LEU A 98 5.95 -4.44 -2.20
CA LEU A 98 5.44 -5.79 -2.37
C LEU A 98 4.70 -5.96 -3.71
N GLY A 99 3.87 -4.98 -4.09
CA GLY A 99 3.21 -4.97 -5.40
C GLY A 99 4.19 -5.01 -6.57
N CYS A 100 5.27 -4.24 -6.48
CA CYS A 100 6.35 -4.22 -7.47
C CYS A 100 7.10 -5.56 -7.54
N ASP A 101 7.50 -6.12 -6.40
CA ASP A 101 8.22 -7.40 -6.33
C ASP A 101 7.39 -8.55 -6.92
N MET A 102 6.10 -8.54 -6.64
CA MET A 102 5.17 -9.54 -7.18
C MET A 102 4.94 -9.39 -8.69
N LYS A 103 4.98 -8.16 -9.20
CA LYS A 103 4.94 -7.91 -10.65
C LYS A 103 6.19 -8.47 -11.33
N LYS A 104 7.38 -8.17 -10.78
CA LYS A 104 8.66 -8.73 -11.25
C LYS A 104 8.68 -10.24 -11.20
N LEU A 105 8.22 -10.85 -10.11
CA LEU A 105 8.14 -12.31 -9.99
C LEU A 105 7.24 -12.91 -11.07
N LYS A 106 6.10 -12.28 -11.38
CA LYS A 106 5.21 -12.73 -12.46
C LYS A 106 5.90 -12.65 -13.83
N GLU A 107 6.64 -11.58 -14.08
CA GLU A 107 7.41 -11.39 -15.32
C GLU A 107 8.54 -12.42 -15.44
N ASN A 108 9.29 -12.67 -14.37
CA ASN A 108 10.35 -13.69 -14.34
C ASN A 108 9.80 -15.10 -14.55
N VAL A 109 8.69 -15.45 -13.91
CA VAL A 109 8.04 -16.76 -14.12
C VAL A 109 7.61 -16.92 -15.56
N TYR A 110 7.05 -15.88 -16.18
CA TYR A 110 6.70 -15.89 -17.60
C TYR A 110 7.93 -16.07 -18.48
N ALA A 111 9.01 -15.31 -18.23
CA ALA A 111 10.27 -15.41 -18.95
C ALA A 111 10.89 -16.81 -18.87
N ILE A 112 10.83 -17.47 -17.70
CA ILE A 112 11.33 -18.84 -17.52
C ILE A 112 10.43 -19.86 -18.25
N GLN A 113 9.11 -19.67 -18.24
CA GLN A 113 8.18 -20.62 -18.84
C GLN A 113 8.14 -20.55 -20.36
N VAL A 114 8.22 -19.34 -20.92
CA VAL A 114 8.10 -19.09 -22.36
C VAL A 114 9.47 -19.00 -23.03
N GLY A 115 10.48 -18.46 -22.33
CA GLY A 115 11.79 -18.16 -22.90
C GLY A 115 11.75 -16.96 -23.85
N CYS A 116 12.94 -16.50 -24.21
CA CYS A 116 13.18 -15.48 -25.23
C CYS A 116 13.00 -16.11 -26.62
N GLN A 117 12.27 -15.44 -27.52
CA GLN A 117 12.06 -15.92 -28.88
C GLN A 117 13.30 -15.76 -29.78
N ILE A 118 14.25 -14.91 -29.38
CA ILE A 118 15.46 -14.60 -30.16
C ILE A 118 16.58 -15.61 -29.87
N CYS A 119 16.76 -15.98 -28.59
CA CYS A 119 17.92 -16.78 -28.15
C CYS A 119 17.56 -17.96 -27.24
N GLU A 120 16.26 -18.23 -27.05
CA GLU A 120 15.74 -19.28 -26.16
C GLU A 120 16.19 -19.15 -24.68
N GLY A 121 16.73 -17.99 -24.30
CA GLY A 121 17.19 -17.69 -22.94
C GLY A 121 16.06 -17.41 -21.94
N PRO A 122 16.28 -17.57 -20.62
CA PRO A 122 15.26 -17.40 -19.58
C PRO A 122 15.05 -15.93 -19.18
N HIS A 123 14.80 -15.05 -20.16
CA HIS A 123 14.54 -13.63 -19.98
C HIS A 123 13.45 -13.16 -20.96
N LEU A 124 12.93 -11.95 -20.77
CA LEU A 124 12.00 -11.34 -21.72
C LEU A 124 12.76 -10.90 -22.99
N ASP A 125 12.10 -10.85 -24.14
CA ASP A 125 12.72 -10.46 -25.42
C ASP A 125 13.34 -9.06 -25.35
N LYS A 126 12.65 -8.11 -24.70
CA LYS A 126 13.14 -6.74 -24.44
C LYS A 126 14.41 -6.66 -23.60
N GLU A 127 14.77 -7.74 -22.91
CA GLU A 127 15.98 -7.85 -22.08
C GLU A 127 17.06 -8.69 -22.79
N CYS A 128 16.80 -9.11 -24.04
CA CYS A 128 17.74 -9.90 -24.82
C CYS A 128 18.94 -9.04 -25.27
N PRO A 129 20.19 -9.45 -24.95
CA PRO A 129 21.38 -8.75 -25.43
C PRO A 129 21.53 -8.73 -26.95
N LEU A 130 20.86 -9.65 -27.65
CA LEU A 130 20.90 -9.75 -29.11
C LEU A 130 19.81 -8.89 -29.79
N ASN A 131 18.96 -8.21 -29.02
CA ASN A 131 17.87 -7.40 -29.57
C ASN A 131 18.39 -6.23 -30.42
N GLU A 132 19.55 -5.66 -30.07
CA GLU A 132 20.21 -4.58 -30.84
C GLU A 132 20.85 -5.09 -32.15
N GLU A 133 21.25 -6.37 -32.23
CA GLU A 133 21.81 -6.97 -33.45
C GLU A 133 20.73 -7.34 -34.47
N VAL A 134 19.52 -7.66 -34.02
CA VAL A 134 18.37 -7.98 -34.90
C VAL A 134 17.77 -6.71 -35.50
N GLU A 135 17.63 -5.62 -34.73
CA GLU A 135 17.15 -4.33 -35.27
C GLU A 135 18.09 -3.77 -36.35
N LEU A 136 19.41 -3.90 -36.18
CA LEU A 136 20.39 -3.46 -37.19
C LEU A 136 20.44 -4.34 -38.44
N ALA A 137 19.97 -5.59 -38.36
CA ALA A 137 19.92 -6.52 -39.48
C ALA A 137 18.61 -6.46 -40.27
N GLU A 138 17.51 -5.97 -39.66
CA GLU A 138 16.21 -5.81 -40.34
C GLU A 138 16.08 -4.46 -41.08
N GLU A 139 16.93 -3.47 -40.79
CA GLU A 139 16.94 -2.16 -41.48
C GLU A 139 17.93 -2.03 -42.65
N ALA A 140 18.66 -3.10 -43.02
CA ALA A 140 19.65 -3.14 -44.12
C ALA A 140 19.18 -3.96 -45.33
#